data_AF-A0AA36E710-F1
#
_entry.id   AF-A0AA36E710-F1
#
_cell.length_a   1.000
_cell.length_b   1.000
_cell.length_c   1.000
_cell.angle_alpha   90.00
_cell.angle_beta   90.00
_cell.angle_gamma   90.00
#
_symmetry.space_group_name_H-M   'P 1'
#
loop_
_entity.id
_entity.type
_entity.pdbx_description
1 polymer ?
#
loop_
_entity_poly.entity_id
_entity_poly.type
_entity_poly.pdbx_seq_one_letter_code
_entity_poly.pdbx_strand_id
1 'polypeptide(L)'
;MCAKNEGGRCSIFIDEGFYGSRIVSYKDELNALGVANDNNKECQLLASYLKCHSNIETISRIYNFLSTYKWVPVDEDVLENCKYENTILDFFAETFDVKVHPSVEDYCKLWKSWESSEGCQITHKECCAFWEFVVRNWTPGMEDTFKNNLSKLLVLDPASNVIFLFDKCDVFIGDDLFLTNLFIKTFSRPIFVWFPQPSQKTLTRTKLVEIYTRLGVRTLSESVKKNTSDVDHDAFKPVDSKEKINKRGLFKLILAYLVDPNLKIELDKRHEAVSSVLAIEAFETPEKMSKMERASGHKNVIEYASHFAEEIAEGVLWDNEELVPDLCKLIRLGFLLEFDEEAVEFLMKIKNLQIFLEDHDYLTSTFSS
;
A
#
# COMPACT_ATOMS: atom_id res chain seq x y z
N MET A 1 23.23 43.25 19.60
CA MET A 1 22.34 43.94 18.62
C MET A 1 20.95 44.01 19.22
N CYS A 2 20.36 45.19 19.40
CA CYS A 2 18.97 45.32 19.84
C CYS A 2 18.05 45.25 18.61
N ALA A 3 17.20 44.23 18.54
CA ALA A 3 16.16 44.13 17.52
C ALA A 3 14.86 44.76 18.05
N LYS A 4 14.17 45.55 17.22
CA LYS A 4 12.80 46.02 17.48
C LYS A 4 11.83 45.09 16.75
N ASN A 5 10.82 44.59 17.46
CA ASN A 5 9.65 43.96 16.84
C ASN A 5 8.51 44.96 16.64
N GLU A 6 7.62 44.64 15.69
CA GLU A 6 6.33 45.30 15.46
C GLU A 6 5.49 45.23 16.74
N GLY A 7 5.47 46.32 17.50
CA GLY A 7 4.97 46.38 18.88
C GLY A 7 5.84 47.24 19.82
N GLY A 8 7.04 47.63 19.39
CA GLY A 8 7.78 48.74 20.00
C GLY A 8 8.49 48.44 21.34
N ARG A 9 8.56 47.19 21.80
CA ARG A 9 9.50 46.80 22.88
C ARG A 9 10.77 46.19 22.28
N CYS A 10 11.91 46.78 22.62
CA CYS A 10 13.23 46.22 22.36
C CYS A 10 13.52 45.15 23.40
N SER A 11 13.74 43.91 22.98
CA SER A 11 14.23 42.85 23.87
C SER A 11 15.75 42.95 23.97
N ILE A 12 16.25 43.12 25.19
CA ILE A 12 17.67 43.27 25.50
C ILE A 12 18.27 41.87 25.71
N PHE A 13 19.32 41.55 24.95
CA PHE A 13 20.10 40.33 25.12
C PHE A 13 21.19 40.53 26.18
N ILE A 14 21.47 39.51 26.99
CA ILE A 14 22.53 39.54 28.00
C ILE A 14 23.67 38.65 27.56
N ASP A 15 24.86 39.23 27.42
CA ASP A 15 26.11 38.52 27.13
C ASP A 15 26.73 38.01 28.44
N GLU A 16 26.44 36.76 28.79
CA GLU A 16 26.98 36.14 30.01
C GLU A 16 28.52 36.05 30.02
N GLY A 17 29.16 36.03 28.84
CA GLY A 17 30.62 36.03 28.71
C GLY A 17 31.25 37.36 29.12
N PHE A 18 30.52 38.47 29.01
CA PHE A 18 30.98 39.81 29.42
C PHE A 18 30.60 40.15 30.88
N TYR A 19 29.41 39.76 31.35
CA TYR A 19 28.88 40.16 32.67
C TYR A 19 29.14 39.15 33.81
N GLY A 20 29.56 37.93 33.48
CA GLY A 20 29.89 36.88 34.45
C GLY A 20 28.68 36.24 35.12
N SER A 21 28.88 35.07 35.74
CA SER A 21 27.80 34.20 36.26
C SER A 21 26.92 34.81 37.36
N ARG A 22 27.32 35.94 37.96
CA ARG A 22 26.50 36.70 38.91
C ARG A 22 25.27 37.32 38.26
N ILE A 23 25.22 37.53 36.95
CA ILE A 23 24.02 38.09 36.31
C ILE A 23 22.87 37.07 36.26
N VAL A 24 23.20 35.77 36.29
CA VAL A 24 22.24 34.66 36.33
C VAL A 24 21.45 34.64 37.65
N SER A 25 21.98 35.22 38.73
CA SER A 25 21.26 35.30 40.02
C SER A 25 20.12 36.33 40.04
N TYR A 26 19.98 37.15 38.99
CA TYR A 26 18.90 38.15 38.84
C TYR A 26 17.81 37.67 37.85
N LYS A 27 17.66 36.35 37.70
CA LYS A 27 16.84 35.70 36.68
C LYS A 27 15.38 36.21 36.65
N ASP A 28 14.79 36.40 37.82
CA ASP A 28 13.39 36.79 37.95
C ASP A 28 13.18 38.28 37.64
N GLU A 29 14.14 39.13 38.01
CA GLU A 29 14.16 40.56 37.68
C GLU A 29 14.38 40.79 36.18
N LEU A 30 15.23 39.97 35.54
CA LEU A 30 15.48 40.03 34.10
C LEU A 30 14.25 39.58 33.28
N ASN A 31 13.55 38.54 33.76
CA ASN A 31 12.28 38.12 33.18
C ASN A 31 11.19 39.20 33.29
N ALA A 32 11.13 39.92 34.43
CA ALA A 32 10.21 41.04 34.62
C ALA A 32 10.48 42.23 33.68
N LEU A 33 11.73 42.38 33.22
CA LEU A 33 12.16 43.38 32.23
C LEU A 33 11.96 42.92 30.77
N GLY A 34 11.47 41.71 30.54
CA GLY A 34 11.18 41.16 29.21
C GLY A 34 12.36 40.50 28.51
N VAL A 35 13.38 40.08 29.27
CA VAL A 35 14.48 39.24 28.77
C VAL A 35 13.96 37.79 28.69
N ALA A 36 14.01 37.19 27.50
CA ALA A 36 13.56 35.81 27.29
C ALA A 36 14.55 34.82 27.93
N ASN A 37 14.03 33.72 28.48
CA ASN A 37 14.78 32.74 29.29
C ASN A 37 14.30 31.31 29.00
N ASP A 38 13.74 31.12 27.81
CA ASP A 38 13.10 29.90 27.35
C ASP A 38 13.78 29.51 26.04
N ASN A 39 14.82 28.69 26.17
CA ASN A 39 15.74 28.28 25.10
C ASN A 39 15.00 27.80 23.84
N ASN A 40 13.81 27.21 23.97
CA ASN A 40 13.05 26.71 22.83
C ASN A 40 12.31 27.84 22.07
N LYS A 41 11.77 28.83 22.78
CA LYS A 41 11.19 30.03 22.16
C LYS A 41 12.26 30.90 21.50
N GLU A 42 13.44 30.97 22.11
CA GLU A 42 14.59 31.68 21.56
C GLU A 42 15.10 31.03 20.27
N CYS A 43 15.23 29.70 20.24
CA CYS A 43 15.59 28.96 19.03
C CYS A 43 14.51 29.09 17.95
N GLN A 44 13.23 29.05 18.30
CA GLN A 44 12.14 29.23 17.35
C GLN A 44 12.09 30.64 16.77
N LEU A 45 12.42 31.67 17.57
CA LEU A 45 12.55 33.04 17.10
C LEU A 45 13.74 33.16 16.12
N LEU A 46 14.91 32.65 16.49
CA LEU A 46 16.11 32.64 15.63
C LEU A 46 15.90 31.87 14.32
N ALA A 47 15.21 30.73 14.37
CA ALA A 47 14.82 29.98 13.19
C ALA A 47 13.85 30.77 12.29
N SER A 48 12.96 31.58 12.86
CA SER A 48 12.09 32.45 12.05
C SER A 48 12.86 33.58 11.36
N TYR A 49 13.98 34.06 11.95
CA TYR A 49 14.88 35.03 11.31
C TYR A 49 15.66 34.46 10.12
N LEU A 50 15.84 33.13 10.01
CA LEU A 50 16.44 32.51 8.82
C LEU A 50 15.62 32.79 7.55
N LYS A 51 14.30 32.97 7.68
CA LYS A 51 13.40 33.26 6.55
C LYS A 51 13.63 34.63 5.92
N CYS A 52 14.25 35.57 6.65
CA CYS A 52 14.33 36.99 6.29
C CYS A 52 15.76 37.50 6.06
N HIS A 53 16.77 36.61 6.04
CA HIS A 53 18.17 37.00 5.90
C HIS A 53 18.83 36.35 4.69
N SER A 54 19.63 37.13 3.97
CA SER A 54 20.54 36.68 2.90
C SER A 54 22.02 36.75 3.30
N ASN A 55 22.33 37.23 4.51
CA ASN A 55 23.70 37.37 4.98
C ASN A 55 24.23 36.02 5.51
N ILE A 56 25.23 35.48 4.82
CA ILE A 56 25.82 34.15 5.05
C ILE A 56 26.41 34.01 6.46
N GLU A 57 27.14 35.02 6.97
CA GLU A 57 27.73 34.95 8.32
C GLU A 57 26.65 34.89 9.40
N THR A 58 25.59 35.67 9.25
CA THR A 58 24.45 35.68 10.19
C THR A 58 23.70 34.35 10.17
N ILE A 59 23.45 33.80 8.98
CA ILE A 59 22.80 32.49 8.81
C ILE A 59 23.65 31.39 9.44
N SER A 60 24.97 31.40 9.20
CA SER A 60 25.91 30.43 9.78
C SER A 60 25.92 30.47 11.31
N ARG A 61 25.96 31.68 11.91
CA ARG A 61 25.90 31.84 13.37
C ARG A 61 24.58 31.33 13.95
N ILE A 62 23.45 31.62 13.29
CA ILE A 62 22.13 31.15 13.72
C ILE A 62 22.04 29.63 13.61
N TYR A 63 22.46 29.04 12.49
CA TYR A 63 22.41 27.59 12.29
C TYR A 63 23.32 26.84 13.27
N ASN A 64 24.55 27.31 13.48
CA ASN A 64 25.48 26.72 14.46
C ASN A 64 24.91 26.79 15.89
N PHE A 65 24.25 27.89 16.24
CA PHE A 65 23.55 28.03 17.50
C PHE A 65 22.42 26.98 17.61
N LEU A 66 21.51 26.90 16.63
CA LEU A 66 20.41 25.93 16.62
C LEU A 66 20.91 24.46 16.70
N SER A 67 22.00 24.15 16.00
CA SER A 67 22.64 22.83 16.01
C SER A 67 23.24 22.49 17.37
N THR A 68 23.93 23.45 18.00
CA THR A 68 24.52 23.28 19.35
C THR A 68 23.46 22.93 20.39
N TYR A 69 22.27 23.53 20.27
CA TYR A 69 21.13 23.27 21.17
C TYR A 69 20.23 22.12 20.70
N LYS A 70 20.61 21.38 19.64
CA LYS A 70 19.86 20.26 19.06
C LYS A 70 18.40 20.59 18.80
N TRP A 71 18.14 21.82 18.36
CA TRP A 71 16.78 22.29 18.13
C TRP A 71 16.16 21.59 16.91
N VAL A 72 14.89 21.18 17.03
CA VAL A 72 14.12 20.52 15.98
C VAL A 72 12.93 21.40 15.62
N PRO A 73 12.66 21.67 14.32
CA PRO A 73 11.50 22.46 13.91
C PRO A 73 10.19 21.79 14.33
N VAL A 74 9.29 22.57 14.91
CA VAL A 74 7.92 22.12 15.24
C VAL A 74 7.00 22.12 14.01
N ASP A 75 7.36 22.92 12.98
CA ASP A 75 6.68 23.01 11.69
C ASP A 75 7.66 22.64 10.56
N GLU A 76 7.30 21.71 9.69
CA GLU A 76 8.10 21.32 8.50
C GLU A 76 8.28 22.49 7.51
N ASP A 77 7.36 23.46 7.55
CA ASP A 77 7.29 24.63 6.67
C ASP A 77 8.36 25.73 6.95
N VAL A 78 9.17 25.58 7.99
CA VAL A 78 10.17 26.61 8.37
C VAL A 78 11.30 26.72 7.35
N LEU A 79 11.71 25.61 6.74
CA LEU A 79 12.82 25.56 5.79
C LEU A 79 12.36 25.44 4.33
N GLU A 80 11.20 24.82 4.06
CA GLU A 80 10.72 24.59 2.68
C GLU A 80 10.41 25.87 1.89
N ASN A 81 10.10 26.99 2.58
CA ASN A 81 9.80 28.27 1.94
C ASN A 81 11.04 29.18 1.75
N CYS A 82 12.22 28.74 2.16
CA CYS A 82 13.44 29.51 1.99
C CYS A 82 14.03 29.27 0.59
N LYS A 83 13.82 30.23 -0.33
CA LYS A 83 14.64 30.33 -1.55
C LYS A 83 16.03 30.80 -1.14
N TYR A 84 16.88 29.86 -0.72
CA TYR A 84 18.27 30.17 -0.44
C TYR A 84 18.96 30.63 -1.73
N GLU A 85 19.66 31.76 -1.68
CA GLU A 85 20.54 32.18 -2.76
C GLU A 85 21.59 31.08 -3.02
N ASN A 86 22.05 30.92 -4.26
CA ASN A 86 23.06 29.92 -4.65
C ASN A 86 24.30 29.94 -3.71
N THR A 87 24.62 31.11 -3.17
CA THR A 87 25.70 31.35 -2.21
C THR A 87 25.61 30.53 -0.92
N ILE A 88 24.41 30.20 -0.45
CA ILE A 88 24.21 29.36 0.74
C ILE A 88 24.40 27.88 0.39
N LEU A 89 23.94 27.46 -0.79
CA LEU A 89 24.18 26.11 -1.26
C LEU A 89 25.67 25.87 -1.53
N ASP A 90 26.36 26.87 -2.10
CA ASP A 90 27.82 26.85 -2.29
C ASP A 90 28.54 26.76 -0.93
N PHE A 91 28.08 27.48 0.09
CA PHE A 91 28.62 27.37 1.46
C PHE A 91 28.45 25.96 2.04
N PHE A 92 27.27 25.34 1.89
CA PHE A 92 27.05 23.97 2.36
C PHE A 92 27.92 22.98 1.57
N ALA A 93 28.04 23.18 0.26
CA ALA A 93 28.91 22.38 -0.59
C ALA A 93 30.39 22.46 -0.16
N GLU A 94 30.89 23.66 0.10
CA GLU A 94 32.27 23.88 0.57
C GLU A 94 32.50 23.35 1.99
N THR A 95 31.53 23.55 2.90
CA THR A 95 31.69 23.19 4.32
C THR A 95 31.58 21.68 4.55
N PHE A 96 30.69 21.01 3.82
CA PHE A 96 30.41 19.59 3.99
C PHE A 96 30.96 18.71 2.86
N ASP A 97 31.69 19.30 1.91
CA ASP A 97 32.22 18.64 0.70
C ASP A 97 31.13 17.89 -0.09
N VAL A 98 29.95 18.53 -0.24
CA VAL A 98 28.79 17.96 -0.94
C VAL A 98 28.52 18.68 -2.26
N LYS A 99 27.96 17.97 -3.25
CA LYS A 99 27.58 18.60 -4.53
C LYS A 99 26.29 19.40 -4.38
N VAL A 100 26.29 20.65 -4.89
CA VAL A 100 25.09 21.50 -4.93
C VAL A 100 23.98 20.89 -5.81
N HIS A 101 24.35 20.26 -6.93
CA HIS A 101 23.44 19.63 -7.86
C HIS A 101 23.89 18.19 -8.13
N PRO A 102 23.54 17.24 -7.25
CA PRO A 102 23.89 15.84 -7.45
C PRO A 102 23.24 15.30 -8.74
N SER A 103 24.04 14.59 -9.54
CA SER A 103 23.59 13.97 -10.79
C SER A 103 22.96 12.60 -10.54
N VAL A 104 22.32 12.03 -11.58
CA VAL A 104 21.81 10.64 -11.52
C VAL A 104 22.94 9.65 -11.19
N GLU A 105 24.13 9.87 -11.72
CA GLU A 105 25.30 9.04 -11.44
C GLU A 105 25.72 9.12 -9.96
N ASP A 106 25.59 10.30 -9.33
CA ASP A 106 25.88 10.46 -7.90
C ASP A 106 24.88 9.68 -7.03
N TYR A 107 23.59 9.69 -7.39
CA TYR A 107 22.57 8.89 -6.72
C TYR A 107 22.75 7.38 -6.98
N CYS A 108 23.20 6.97 -8.16
CA CYS A 108 23.52 5.57 -8.44
C CYS A 108 24.69 5.09 -7.56
N LYS A 109 25.73 5.92 -7.39
CA LYS A 109 26.85 5.63 -6.47
C LYS A 109 26.39 5.54 -5.02
N LEU A 110 25.52 6.46 -4.58
CA LEU A 110 24.90 6.39 -3.26
C LEU A 110 24.18 5.05 -3.07
N TRP A 111 23.37 4.63 -4.04
CA TRP A 111 22.68 3.35 -3.97
C TRP A 111 23.64 2.16 -3.89
N LYS A 112 24.70 2.15 -4.70
CA LYS A 112 25.75 1.10 -4.63
C LYS A 112 26.44 1.06 -3.27
N SER A 113 26.62 2.20 -2.62
CA SER A 113 27.16 2.26 -1.26
C SER A 113 26.21 1.59 -0.26
N TRP A 114 24.90 1.78 -0.39
CA TRP A 114 23.90 1.12 0.44
C TRP A 114 23.84 -0.39 0.18
N GLU A 115 23.91 -0.83 -1.09
CA GLU A 115 23.91 -2.25 -1.45
C GLU A 115 25.12 -3.03 -0.92
N SER A 116 26.26 -2.34 -0.78
CA SER A 116 27.55 -2.93 -0.38
C SER A 116 27.82 -2.82 1.13
N SER A 117 27.11 -1.91 1.82
CA SER A 117 27.29 -1.70 3.26
C SER A 117 26.44 -2.69 4.05
N GLU A 118 27.07 -3.75 4.55
CA GLU A 118 26.41 -4.68 5.47
C GLU A 118 25.97 -3.92 6.74
N GLY A 119 24.67 -3.96 7.04
CA GLY A 119 24.10 -3.33 8.24
C GLY A 119 23.79 -1.83 8.13
N CYS A 120 23.78 -1.24 6.92
CA CYS A 120 23.31 0.13 6.73
C CYS A 120 21.83 0.27 7.13
N GLN A 121 21.54 1.06 8.17
CA GLN A 121 20.17 1.37 8.59
C GLN A 121 19.64 2.55 7.76
N ILE A 122 19.03 2.24 6.63
CA ILE A 122 18.40 3.25 5.78
C ILE A 122 17.13 3.74 6.46
N THR A 123 17.04 5.03 6.73
CA THR A 123 15.89 5.65 7.36
C THR A 123 14.77 5.90 6.35
N HIS A 124 13.54 6.06 6.84
CA HIS A 124 12.39 6.44 6.01
C HIS A 124 12.63 7.77 5.26
N LYS A 125 13.24 8.76 5.92
CA LYS A 125 13.56 10.06 5.30
C LYS A 125 14.56 9.93 4.15
N GLU A 126 15.59 9.11 4.30
CA GLU A 126 16.56 8.83 3.24
C GLU A 126 15.91 8.09 2.06
N CYS A 127 15.02 7.13 2.34
CA CYS A 127 14.25 6.43 1.30
C CYS A 127 13.37 7.40 0.52
N CYS A 128 12.64 8.27 1.21
CA CYS A 128 11.82 9.30 0.59
C CYS A 128 12.68 10.22 -0.31
N ALA A 129 13.77 10.78 0.23
CA ALA A 129 14.64 11.67 -0.53
C ALA A 129 15.24 10.99 -1.78
N PHE A 130 15.63 9.72 -1.66
CA PHE A 130 16.14 8.93 -2.78
C PHE A 130 15.08 8.75 -3.87
N TRP A 131 13.91 8.21 -3.51
CA TRP A 131 12.84 7.97 -4.48
C TRP A 131 12.27 9.26 -5.07
N GLU A 132 12.28 10.37 -4.34
CA GLU A 132 11.86 11.67 -4.89
C GLU A 132 12.78 12.12 -6.00
N PHE A 133 14.09 11.95 -5.81
CA PHE A 133 15.07 12.21 -6.86
C PHE A 133 14.86 11.28 -8.06
N VAL A 134 14.67 9.97 -7.82
CA VAL A 134 14.42 8.99 -8.89
C VAL A 134 13.18 9.38 -9.69
N VAL A 135 12.05 9.65 -9.03
CA VAL A 135 10.79 10.05 -9.69
C VAL A 135 10.96 11.33 -10.51
N ARG A 136 11.71 12.33 -10.02
CA ARG A 136 11.96 13.59 -10.75
C ARG A 136 12.85 13.40 -11.98
N ASN A 137 13.75 12.43 -11.95
CA ASN A 137 14.75 12.18 -12.99
C ASN A 137 14.44 10.94 -13.85
N TRP A 138 13.29 10.29 -13.64
CA TRP A 138 12.83 9.13 -14.39
C TRP A 138 12.37 9.55 -15.79
N THR A 139 13.33 9.75 -16.69
CA THR A 139 13.12 10.09 -18.10
C THR A 139 13.55 8.93 -18.99
N PRO A 140 13.02 8.78 -20.22
CA PRO A 140 13.39 7.68 -21.12
C PRO A 140 14.91 7.54 -21.34
N GLY A 141 15.67 8.64 -21.29
CA GLY A 141 17.13 8.62 -21.43
C GLY A 141 17.90 8.17 -20.18
N MET A 142 17.29 8.21 -19.00
CA MET A 142 17.92 7.84 -17.72
C MET A 142 17.38 6.53 -17.14
N GLU A 143 16.30 6.00 -17.69
CA GLU A 143 15.65 4.75 -17.26
C GLU A 143 16.64 3.57 -17.26
N ASP A 144 17.41 3.37 -18.34
CA ASP A 144 18.40 2.28 -18.42
C ASP A 144 19.53 2.44 -17.40
N THR A 145 19.93 3.69 -17.12
CA THR A 145 20.93 3.99 -16.09
C THR A 145 20.44 3.53 -14.72
N PHE A 146 19.20 3.83 -14.35
CA PHE A 146 18.63 3.33 -13.10
C PHE A 146 18.46 1.81 -13.10
N LYS A 147 17.96 1.20 -14.18
CA LYS A 147 17.79 -0.27 -14.26
C LYS A 147 19.09 -1.04 -14.06
N ASN A 148 20.19 -0.53 -14.62
CA ASN A 148 21.50 -1.17 -14.55
C ASN A 148 22.18 -0.97 -13.19
N ASN A 149 21.84 0.12 -12.48
CA ASN A 149 22.44 0.43 -11.18
C ASN A 149 21.61 -0.08 -9.98
N LEU A 150 20.29 -0.17 -10.10
CA LEU A 150 19.40 -0.65 -9.02
C LEU A 150 19.20 -2.17 -9.14
N SER A 151 20.14 -2.94 -8.58
CA SER A 151 20.07 -4.40 -8.53
C SER A 151 19.20 -4.92 -7.38
N LYS A 152 19.21 -4.20 -6.26
CA LYS A 152 18.38 -4.46 -5.09
C LYS A 152 17.29 -3.40 -4.95
N LEU A 153 16.27 -3.71 -4.16
CA LEU A 153 15.17 -2.82 -3.83
C LEU A 153 14.85 -2.85 -2.33
N LEU A 154 14.29 -1.74 -1.87
CA LEU A 154 13.93 -1.54 -0.47
C LEU A 154 12.66 -2.33 -0.14
N VAL A 155 12.67 -2.97 1.03
CA VAL A 155 11.57 -3.76 1.58
C VAL A 155 11.41 -3.39 3.05
N LEU A 156 10.19 -3.07 3.47
CA LEU A 156 9.88 -2.80 4.88
C LEU A 156 9.55 -4.12 5.58
N ASP A 157 10.23 -4.41 6.68
CA ASP A 157 9.75 -5.43 7.61
C ASP A 157 8.64 -4.85 8.50
N PRO A 158 7.39 -5.34 8.40
CA PRO A 158 6.30 -4.84 9.23
C PRO A 158 6.48 -5.14 10.73
N ALA A 159 7.28 -6.14 11.11
CA ALA A 159 7.48 -6.51 12.51
C ALA A 159 8.50 -5.60 13.22
N SER A 160 9.63 -5.33 12.57
CA SER A 160 10.71 -4.50 13.14
C SER A 160 10.68 -3.04 12.70
N ASN A 161 9.89 -2.69 11.67
CA ASN A 161 9.89 -1.39 11.01
C ASN A 161 11.27 -1.00 10.44
N VAL A 162 12.12 -1.99 10.16
CA VAL A 162 13.44 -1.84 9.55
C VAL A 162 13.32 -2.02 8.04
N ILE A 163 14.11 -1.24 7.30
CA ILE A 163 14.17 -1.30 5.84
C ILE A 163 15.36 -2.15 5.42
N PHE A 164 15.09 -3.14 4.57
CA PHE A 164 16.07 -4.08 4.04
C PHE A 164 16.24 -3.89 2.53
N LEU A 165 17.39 -4.31 1.99
CA LEU A 165 17.65 -4.36 0.55
C LEU A 165 17.68 -5.81 0.08
N PHE A 166 16.74 -6.18 -0.78
CA PHE A 166 16.65 -7.50 -1.41
C PHE A 166 16.92 -7.43 -2.90
N ASP A 167 17.36 -8.53 -3.51
CA ASP A 167 17.47 -8.61 -4.96
C ASP A 167 16.12 -8.27 -5.60
N LYS A 168 16.14 -7.48 -6.69
CA LYS A 168 14.90 -7.08 -7.37
C LYS A 168 14.09 -8.26 -7.90
N CYS A 169 14.71 -9.43 -8.10
CA CYS A 169 14.05 -10.67 -8.54
C CYS A 169 13.35 -11.41 -7.40
N ASP A 170 13.69 -11.08 -6.14
CA ASP A 170 13.16 -11.72 -4.93
C ASP A 170 12.06 -10.87 -4.25
N VAL A 171 11.67 -9.75 -4.86
CA VAL A 171 10.66 -8.83 -4.34
C VAL A 171 9.50 -8.70 -5.30
N PHE A 172 8.33 -8.40 -4.74
CA PHE A 172 7.08 -8.35 -5.48
C PHE A 172 6.33 -7.04 -5.22
N ILE A 173 5.54 -6.62 -6.20
CA ILE A 173 4.51 -5.62 -6.02
C ILE A 173 3.27 -6.33 -5.47
N GLY A 174 2.86 -5.98 -4.26
CA GLY A 174 1.63 -6.50 -3.63
C GLY A 174 0.39 -5.83 -4.25
N ASP A 175 -0.08 -6.41 -5.35
CA ASP A 175 -1.24 -5.98 -6.12
C ASP A 175 -2.53 -6.72 -5.72
N ASP A 176 -2.41 -7.98 -5.31
CA ASP A 176 -3.51 -8.77 -4.77
C ASP A 176 -3.51 -8.72 -3.23
N LEU A 177 -4.57 -8.16 -2.64
CA LEU A 177 -4.67 -8.02 -1.18
C LEU A 177 -4.83 -9.34 -0.44
N PHE A 178 -5.50 -10.34 -1.02
CA PHE A 178 -5.70 -11.63 -0.38
C PHE A 178 -4.37 -12.39 -0.30
N LEU A 179 -3.69 -12.51 -1.44
CA LEU A 179 -2.37 -13.13 -1.52
C LEU A 179 -1.36 -12.36 -0.67
N THR A 180 -1.36 -11.02 -0.74
CA THR A 180 -0.47 -10.20 0.10
C THR A 180 -0.68 -10.48 1.58
N ASN A 181 -1.93 -10.50 2.04
CA ASN A 181 -2.25 -10.80 3.44
C ASN A 181 -1.90 -12.24 3.83
N LEU A 182 -2.10 -13.21 2.93
CA LEU A 182 -1.72 -14.60 3.14
C LEU A 182 -0.20 -14.71 3.33
N PHE A 183 0.59 -14.11 2.45
CA PHE A 183 2.04 -14.15 2.54
C PHE A 183 2.56 -13.47 3.81
N ILE A 184 2.03 -12.29 4.18
CA ILE A 184 2.42 -11.58 5.40
C ILE A 184 2.13 -12.41 6.67
N LYS A 185 1.02 -13.16 6.68
CA LYS A 185 0.65 -14.00 7.85
C LYS A 185 1.44 -15.29 7.91
N THR A 186 1.66 -15.93 6.77
CA THR A 186 2.26 -17.26 6.69
C THR A 186 3.78 -17.20 6.77
N PHE A 187 4.40 -16.18 6.18
CA PHE A 187 5.85 -16.07 6.07
C PHE A 187 6.37 -14.88 6.86
N SER A 188 7.42 -15.11 7.66
CA SER A 188 8.10 -14.06 8.43
C SER A 188 9.04 -13.18 7.60
N ARG A 189 9.25 -13.50 6.33
CA ARG A 189 10.17 -12.75 5.45
C ARG A 189 9.38 -11.68 4.70
N PRO A 190 9.78 -10.39 4.78
CA PRO A 190 9.14 -9.36 3.98
C PRO A 190 9.62 -9.50 2.53
N ILE A 191 8.67 -9.57 1.60
CA ILE A 191 8.92 -9.77 0.17
C ILE A 191 8.33 -8.67 -0.71
N PHE A 192 7.72 -7.65 -0.10
CA PHE A 192 7.02 -6.59 -0.81
C PHE A 192 7.86 -5.33 -0.90
N VAL A 193 7.88 -4.71 -2.09
CA VAL A 193 8.58 -3.44 -2.29
C VAL A 193 8.06 -2.36 -1.34
N TRP A 194 8.99 -1.52 -0.89
CA TRP A 194 8.70 -0.43 0.04
C TRP A 194 7.85 0.67 -0.62
N PHE A 195 6.93 1.23 0.18
CA PHE A 195 6.16 2.42 -0.18
C PHE A 195 6.20 3.42 0.99
N PRO A 196 6.21 4.73 0.71
CA PRO A 196 6.18 5.74 1.76
C PRO A 196 4.86 5.68 2.52
N GLN A 197 4.98 5.59 3.84
CA GLN A 197 3.87 5.71 4.78
C GLN A 197 4.14 6.87 5.75
N PRO A 198 3.30 7.92 5.80
CA PRO A 198 2.15 8.15 4.92
C PRO A 198 2.59 8.43 3.47
N SER A 199 1.65 8.28 2.52
CA SER A 199 1.92 8.61 1.12
C SER A 199 2.17 10.11 0.94
N GLN A 200 3.17 10.46 0.14
CA GLN A 200 3.54 11.85 -0.15
C GLN A 200 3.01 12.28 -1.53
N LYS A 201 2.82 13.60 -1.73
CA LYS A 201 2.29 14.16 -2.99
C LYS A 201 3.19 13.86 -4.20
N THR A 202 4.50 13.88 -3.99
CA THR A 202 5.56 13.61 -4.96
C THR A 202 5.70 12.12 -5.25
N LEU A 203 5.66 11.29 -4.19
CA LEU A 203 5.78 9.84 -4.19
C LEU A 203 4.42 9.14 -4.11
N THR A 204 3.62 9.28 -5.15
CA THR A 204 2.35 8.55 -5.21
C THR A 204 2.61 7.05 -5.44
N ARG A 205 1.75 6.20 -4.87
CA ARG A 205 1.82 4.75 -5.07
C ARG A 205 1.82 4.38 -6.56
N THR A 206 1.00 5.05 -7.38
CA THR A 206 0.94 4.81 -8.83
C THR A 206 2.28 5.04 -9.53
N LYS A 207 2.98 6.15 -9.24
CA LYS A 207 4.28 6.44 -9.84
C LYS A 207 5.34 5.42 -9.44
N LEU A 208 5.36 5.06 -8.15
CA LEU A 208 6.31 4.06 -7.66
C LEU A 208 6.05 2.68 -8.25
N VAL A 209 4.78 2.27 -8.36
CA VAL A 209 4.41 1.01 -9.04
C VAL A 209 4.89 1.02 -10.48
N GLU A 210 4.67 2.09 -11.24
CA GLU A 210 5.18 2.18 -12.63
C GLU A 210 6.70 2.02 -12.70
N ILE A 211 7.43 2.70 -11.83
CA ILE A 211 8.90 2.61 -11.77
C ILE A 211 9.33 1.19 -11.40
N TYR A 212 8.75 0.57 -10.38
CA TYR A 212 9.07 -0.80 -9.99
C TYR A 212 8.78 -1.81 -11.11
N THR A 213 7.65 -1.70 -11.79
CA THR A 213 7.34 -2.52 -12.97
C THR A 213 8.39 -2.34 -14.06
N ARG A 214 8.78 -1.09 -14.35
CA ARG A 214 9.84 -0.81 -15.34
C ARG A 214 11.19 -1.36 -14.93
N LEU A 215 11.52 -1.36 -13.63
CA LEU A 215 12.73 -1.97 -13.08
C LEU A 215 12.76 -3.52 -13.21
N GLY A 216 11.63 -4.13 -13.57
CA GLY A 216 11.48 -5.57 -13.78
C GLY A 216 10.89 -6.31 -12.57
N VAL A 217 10.36 -5.59 -11.59
CA VAL A 217 9.67 -6.20 -10.44
C VAL A 217 8.33 -6.76 -10.89
N ARG A 218 8.05 -8.01 -10.54
CA ARG A 218 6.79 -8.68 -10.87
C ARG A 218 5.70 -8.37 -9.85
N THR A 219 4.46 -8.46 -10.28
CA THR A 219 3.34 -8.48 -9.35
C THR A 219 3.24 -9.84 -8.66
N LEU A 220 2.62 -9.87 -7.48
CA LEU A 220 2.43 -11.12 -6.74
C LEU A 220 1.46 -12.04 -7.47
N SER A 221 0.36 -11.48 -7.98
CA SER A 221 -0.68 -12.24 -8.70
C SER A 221 -0.12 -12.99 -9.91
N GLU A 222 0.73 -12.37 -10.72
CA GLU A 222 1.35 -12.99 -11.90
C GLU A 222 2.37 -14.09 -11.55
N SER A 223 2.91 -14.06 -10.32
CA SER A 223 3.97 -14.95 -9.88
C SER A 223 3.46 -16.19 -9.15
N VAL A 224 2.20 -16.18 -8.70
CA VAL A 224 1.57 -17.29 -8.01
C VAL A 224 0.75 -18.11 -9.00
N LYS A 225 1.04 -19.41 -9.10
CA LYS A 225 0.20 -20.37 -9.84
C LYS A 225 -0.48 -21.31 -8.85
N LYS A 226 -1.80 -21.42 -8.94
CA LYS A 226 -2.59 -22.40 -8.20
C LYS A 226 -2.48 -23.74 -8.95
N ASN A 227 -1.62 -24.63 -8.49
CA ASN A 227 -1.58 -26.00 -9.00
C ASN A 227 -2.67 -26.80 -8.29
N THR A 228 -3.69 -27.23 -9.04
CA THR A 228 -4.80 -28.05 -8.53
C THR A 228 -4.52 -29.56 -8.57
N SER A 229 -3.34 -29.96 -9.07
CA SER A 229 -2.97 -31.36 -9.29
C SER A 229 -2.61 -32.16 -8.04
N ASP A 230 -2.43 -31.51 -6.88
CA ASP A 230 -1.91 -32.15 -5.66
C ASP A 230 -3.00 -32.60 -4.67
N VAL A 231 -4.26 -32.60 -5.09
CA VAL A 231 -5.35 -33.10 -4.25
C VAL A 231 -5.34 -34.63 -4.30
N ASP A 232 -4.85 -35.25 -3.24
CA ASP A 232 -4.87 -36.71 -3.06
C ASP A 232 -6.33 -37.20 -2.95
N HIS A 233 -6.91 -37.56 -4.09
CA HIS A 233 -8.30 -38.01 -4.20
C HIS A 233 -8.57 -39.30 -3.41
N ASP A 234 -7.53 -40.08 -3.08
CA ASP A 234 -7.66 -41.36 -2.37
C ASP A 234 -8.04 -41.20 -0.89
N ALA A 235 -7.95 -39.97 -0.34
CA ALA A 235 -8.26 -39.68 1.07
C ALA A 235 -9.73 -39.27 1.33
N PHE A 236 -10.54 -39.03 0.28
CA PHE A 236 -11.87 -38.47 0.45
C PHE A 236 -13.00 -39.48 0.24
N LYS A 237 -14.07 -39.33 1.03
CA LYS A 237 -15.28 -40.13 0.83
C LYS A 237 -16.22 -39.40 -0.14
N PRO A 238 -16.68 -40.05 -1.23
CA PRO A 238 -17.70 -39.47 -2.09
C PRO A 238 -18.99 -39.30 -1.29
N VAL A 239 -19.64 -38.16 -1.49
CA VAL A 239 -20.94 -37.83 -0.92
C VAL A 239 -21.91 -37.55 -2.06
N ASP A 240 -23.19 -37.87 -1.83
CA ASP A 240 -24.25 -37.50 -2.77
C ASP A 240 -24.32 -35.96 -2.89
N SER A 241 -23.85 -35.44 -4.02
CA SER A 241 -23.85 -34.02 -4.32
C SER A 241 -25.27 -33.46 -4.43
N LYS A 242 -26.27 -34.31 -4.73
CA LYS A 242 -27.68 -33.93 -4.77
C LYS A 242 -28.25 -33.60 -3.40
N GLU A 243 -27.69 -34.09 -2.30
CA GLU A 243 -28.12 -33.70 -0.95
C GLU A 243 -27.44 -32.40 -0.48
N LYS A 244 -26.29 -32.02 -1.04
CA LYS A 244 -25.46 -30.88 -0.57
C LYS A 244 -25.51 -29.63 -1.46
N ILE A 245 -25.64 -29.77 -2.79
CA ILE A 245 -25.63 -28.66 -3.78
C ILE A 245 -27.03 -28.42 -4.39
N ASN A 246 -28.08 -29.11 -3.91
CA ASN A 246 -29.45 -28.88 -4.38
C ASN A 246 -30.02 -27.54 -3.85
N LYS A 247 -29.55 -26.47 -4.46
CA LYS A 247 -29.99 -25.10 -4.24
C LYS A 247 -30.57 -24.60 -5.55
N ARG A 248 -31.86 -24.83 -5.78
CA ARG A 248 -32.58 -24.35 -6.97
C ARG A 248 -32.35 -22.86 -7.24
N GLY A 249 -32.22 -22.05 -6.19
CA GLY A 249 -31.85 -20.63 -6.28
C GLY A 249 -30.47 -20.36 -6.92
N LEU A 250 -29.46 -21.22 -6.72
CA LEU A 250 -28.14 -21.11 -7.37
C LEU A 250 -28.28 -21.27 -8.88
N PHE A 251 -28.92 -22.35 -9.32
CA PHE A 251 -29.08 -22.64 -10.75
C PHE A 251 -29.98 -21.62 -11.45
N LYS A 252 -30.99 -21.11 -10.74
CA LYS A 252 -31.80 -19.99 -11.20
C LYS A 252 -30.97 -18.73 -11.42
N LEU A 253 -30.06 -18.38 -10.50
CA LEU A 253 -29.14 -17.25 -10.69
C LEU A 253 -28.18 -17.47 -11.87
N ILE A 254 -27.63 -18.67 -12.02
CA ILE A 254 -26.72 -19.01 -13.13
C ILE A 254 -27.46 -18.83 -14.46
N LEU A 255 -28.62 -19.46 -14.64
CA LEU A 255 -29.38 -19.33 -15.90
C LEU A 255 -29.80 -17.88 -16.15
N ALA A 256 -30.26 -17.17 -15.11
CA ALA A 256 -30.66 -15.77 -15.25
C ALA A 256 -29.51 -14.86 -15.72
N TYR A 257 -28.27 -15.18 -15.34
CA TYR A 257 -27.08 -14.50 -15.84
C TYR A 257 -26.77 -14.89 -17.30
N LEU A 258 -26.74 -16.19 -17.60
CA LEU A 258 -26.37 -16.71 -18.93
C LEU A 258 -27.37 -16.32 -20.04
N VAL A 259 -28.62 -16.01 -19.67
CA VAL A 259 -29.69 -15.57 -20.58
C VAL A 259 -29.46 -14.15 -21.14
N ASP A 260 -28.55 -13.35 -20.56
CA ASP A 260 -28.28 -12.00 -21.02
C ASP A 260 -27.93 -12.02 -22.54
N PRO A 261 -28.74 -11.37 -23.40
CA PRO A 261 -28.53 -11.36 -24.85
C PRO A 261 -27.15 -10.84 -25.27
N ASN A 262 -26.48 -10.04 -24.44
CA ASN A 262 -25.15 -9.54 -24.71
C ASN A 262 -24.07 -10.63 -24.62
N LEU A 263 -24.33 -11.70 -23.85
CA LEU A 263 -23.40 -12.82 -23.69
C LEU A 263 -23.48 -13.82 -24.85
N LYS A 264 -24.57 -13.81 -25.63
CA LYS A 264 -24.80 -14.68 -26.80
C LYS A 264 -24.64 -16.18 -26.51
N ILE A 265 -25.08 -16.62 -25.32
CA ILE A 265 -25.02 -18.03 -24.92
C ILE A 265 -26.32 -18.74 -25.32
N GLU A 266 -26.20 -19.74 -26.21
CA GLU A 266 -27.33 -20.52 -26.72
C GLU A 266 -27.95 -21.43 -25.65
N LEU A 267 -29.23 -21.79 -25.83
CA LEU A 267 -30.03 -22.58 -24.87
C LEU A 267 -29.31 -23.85 -24.42
N ASP A 268 -28.82 -24.64 -25.38
CA ASP A 268 -28.18 -25.93 -25.11
C ASP A 268 -26.95 -25.76 -24.21
N LYS A 269 -26.14 -24.72 -24.45
CA LYS A 269 -24.96 -24.39 -23.63
C LYS A 269 -25.34 -23.96 -22.23
N ARG A 270 -26.44 -23.23 -22.05
CA ARG A 270 -26.91 -22.83 -20.71
C ARG A 270 -27.32 -24.04 -19.88
N HIS A 271 -28.08 -24.95 -20.47
CA HIS A 271 -28.51 -26.18 -19.81
C HIS A 271 -27.35 -27.15 -19.58
N GLU A 272 -26.39 -27.22 -20.50
CA GLU A 272 -25.15 -27.98 -20.33
C GLU A 272 -24.33 -27.48 -19.14
N ALA A 273 -24.19 -26.16 -18.99
CA ALA A 273 -23.47 -25.57 -17.86
C ALA A 273 -24.11 -25.94 -16.51
N VAL A 274 -25.45 -25.86 -16.41
CA VAL A 274 -26.19 -26.31 -15.22
C VAL A 274 -26.02 -27.81 -14.97
N SER A 275 -26.16 -28.63 -16.02
CA SER A 275 -26.00 -30.09 -15.94
C SER A 275 -24.60 -30.47 -15.47
N SER A 276 -23.58 -29.76 -15.93
CA SER A 276 -22.18 -30.01 -15.57
C SER A 276 -21.92 -29.75 -14.09
N VAL A 277 -22.45 -28.66 -13.54
CA VAL A 277 -22.35 -28.36 -12.09
C VAL A 277 -23.12 -29.39 -11.25
N LEU A 278 -24.29 -29.84 -11.73
CA LEU A 278 -25.07 -30.89 -11.06
C LEU A 278 -24.40 -32.26 -11.07
N ALA A 279 -23.55 -32.52 -12.07
CA ALA A 279 -22.80 -33.77 -12.22
C ALA A 279 -21.52 -33.81 -11.37
N ILE A 280 -21.15 -32.71 -10.69
CA ILE A 280 -19.94 -32.67 -9.85
C ILE A 280 -20.06 -33.69 -8.72
N GLU A 281 -19.05 -34.54 -8.61
CA GLU A 281 -18.87 -35.44 -7.47
C GLU A 281 -18.38 -34.62 -6.26
N ALA A 282 -19.16 -34.60 -5.19
CA ALA A 282 -18.79 -33.91 -3.97
C ALA A 282 -18.03 -34.86 -3.05
N PHE A 283 -16.89 -34.42 -2.53
CA PHE A 283 -16.05 -35.21 -1.64
C PHE A 283 -16.04 -34.57 -0.24
N GLU A 284 -16.26 -35.37 0.80
CA GLU A 284 -16.18 -34.90 2.18
C GLU A 284 -14.76 -35.03 2.74
N THR A 285 -14.24 -33.91 3.23
CA THR A 285 -12.94 -33.84 3.89
C THR A 285 -13.02 -34.52 5.28
N PRO A 286 -12.09 -35.44 5.63
CA PRO A 286 -12.08 -36.10 6.94
C PRO A 286 -11.80 -35.11 8.08
N GLU A 287 -11.10 -34.02 7.79
CA GLU A 287 -11.02 -32.87 8.66
C GLU A 287 -12.34 -32.11 8.59
N LYS A 288 -12.98 -31.91 9.74
CA LYS A 288 -13.99 -30.84 9.85
C LYS A 288 -13.23 -29.56 9.55
N MET A 289 -13.33 -29.04 8.33
CA MET A 289 -13.15 -27.61 8.08
C MET A 289 -13.91 -26.95 9.21
N SER A 290 -13.17 -26.28 10.11
CA SER A 290 -13.66 -25.83 11.43
C SER A 290 -15.12 -25.49 11.26
N LYS A 291 -16.02 -26.29 11.87
CA LYS A 291 -17.46 -26.25 11.56
C LYS A 291 -17.81 -24.80 11.28
N MET A 292 -18.42 -24.53 10.12
CA MET A 292 -19.00 -23.23 9.81
C MET A 292 -20.20 -23.01 10.76
N GLU A 293 -19.94 -23.03 12.06
CA GLU A 293 -20.80 -22.49 13.07
C GLU A 293 -20.85 -21.00 12.75
N ARG A 294 -22.06 -20.48 12.63
CA ARG A 294 -22.33 -19.02 12.56
C ARG A 294 -21.61 -18.22 13.67
N ALA A 295 -21.02 -18.90 14.66
CA ALA A 295 -20.12 -18.37 15.68
C ALA A 295 -18.74 -17.90 15.16
N SER A 296 -18.30 -18.31 13.96
CA SER A 296 -16.96 -17.97 13.43
C SER A 296 -16.87 -16.57 12.76
N GLY A 297 -17.98 -15.81 12.75
CA GLY A 297 -18.04 -14.42 12.31
C GLY A 297 -18.24 -14.25 10.80
N HIS A 298 -18.80 -13.10 10.41
CA HIS A 298 -19.11 -12.74 9.01
C HIS A 298 -17.92 -12.89 8.03
N LYS A 299 -16.69 -12.78 8.55
CA LYS A 299 -15.45 -12.93 7.80
C LYS A 299 -15.32 -14.33 7.15
N ASN A 300 -15.51 -15.40 7.92
CA ASN A 300 -15.32 -16.75 7.39
C ASN A 300 -16.40 -17.11 6.37
N VAL A 301 -17.62 -16.60 6.58
CA VAL A 301 -18.74 -16.77 5.64
C VAL A 301 -18.43 -16.11 4.31
N ILE A 302 -17.93 -14.87 4.29
CA ILE A 302 -17.60 -14.18 3.03
C ILE A 302 -16.39 -14.79 2.33
N GLU A 303 -15.39 -15.28 3.07
CA GLU A 303 -14.23 -15.99 2.50
C GLU A 303 -14.67 -17.27 1.79
N TYR A 304 -15.43 -18.14 2.48
CA TYR A 304 -15.95 -19.37 1.87
C TYR A 304 -16.88 -19.09 0.68
N ALA A 305 -17.78 -18.11 0.82
CA ALA A 305 -18.67 -17.70 -0.26
C ALA A 305 -17.91 -17.22 -1.50
N SER A 306 -16.75 -16.59 -1.31
CA SER A 306 -15.91 -16.11 -2.42
C SER A 306 -15.24 -17.28 -3.15
N HIS A 307 -14.64 -18.23 -2.42
CA HIS A 307 -14.05 -19.42 -3.03
C HIS A 307 -15.10 -20.30 -3.73
N PHE A 308 -16.24 -20.54 -3.07
CA PHE A 308 -17.35 -21.28 -3.67
C PHE A 308 -17.82 -20.63 -4.98
N ALA A 309 -17.98 -19.31 -4.98
CA ALA A 309 -18.44 -18.60 -6.17
C ALA A 309 -17.43 -18.62 -7.32
N GLU A 310 -16.13 -18.58 -7.02
CA GLU A 310 -15.04 -18.66 -8.00
C GLU A 310 -15.03 -20.03 -8.68
N GLU A 311 -14.98 -21.12 -7.92
CA GLU A 311 -14.94 -22.48 -8.47
C GLU A 311 -16.17 -22.81 -9.33
N ILE A 312 -17.37 -22.39 -8.89
CA ILE A 312 -18.60 -22.61 -9.67
C ILE A 312 -18.59 -21.74 -10.93
N ALA A 313 -18.19 -20.47 -10.85
CA ALA A 313 -18.17 -19.58 -12.00
C ALA A 313 -17.16 -20.03 -13.06
N GLU A 314 -15.95 -20.43 -12.65
CA GLU A 314 -14.93 -20.99 -13.53
C GLU A 314 -15.41 -22.28 -14.20
N GLY A 315 -16.06 -23.18 -13.44
CA GLY A 315 -16.61 -24.41 -14.01
C GLY A 315 -17.77 -24.17 -15.00
N VAL A 316 -18.65 -23.20 -14.72
CA VAL A 316 -19.79 -22.84 -15.59
C VAL A 316 -19.33 -22.13 -16.85
N LEU A 317 -18.31 -21.27 -16.76
CA LEU A 317 -17.82 -20.40 -17.82
C LEU A 317 -16.41 -20.78 -18.29
N TRP A 318 -16.10 -22.08 -18.32
CA TRP A 318 -14.76 -22.58 -18.67
C TRP A 318 -14.28 -22.14 -20.07
N ASP A 319 -15.21 -21.90 -21.00
CA ASP A 319 -14.93 -21.36 -22.35
C ASP A 319 -14.96 -19.81 -22.42
N ASN A 320 -15.34 -19.12 -21.34
CA ASN A 320 -15.60 -17.68 -21.30
C ASN A 320 -15.02 -17.03 -20.04
N GLU A 321 -13.71 -17.16 -19.83
CA GLU A 321 -13.00 -16.67 -18.64
C GLU A 321 -13.27 -15.18 -18.33
N GLU A 322 -13.47 -14.35 -19.36
CA GLU A 322 -13.76 -12.92 -19.20
C GLU A 322 -15.07 -12.63 -18.43
N LEU A 323 -16.00 -13.59 -18.43
CA LEU A 323 -17.32 -13.47 -17.79
C LEU A 323 -17.34 -13.99 -16.34
N VAL A 324 -16.30 -14.73 -15.93
CA VAL A 324 -16.19 -15.36 -14.60
C VAL A 324 -16.32 -14.34 -13.46
N PRO A 325 -15.68 -13.15 -13.50
CA PRO A 325 -15.74 -12.21 -12.39
C PRO A 325 -17.15 -11.70 -12.07
N ASP A 326 -18.01 -11.57 -13.08
CA ASP A 326 -19.36 -11.05 -12.91
C ASP A 326 -20.34 -12.12 -12.41
N LEU A 327 -20.23 -13.35 -12.92
CA LEU A 327 -20.98 -14.49 -12.38
C LEU A 327 -20.55 -14.80 -10.94
N CYS A 328 -19.25 -14.76 -10.63
CA CYS A 328 -18.73 -14.96 -9.27
C CYS A 328 -19.35 -13.97 -8.26
N LYS A 329 -19.48 -12.68 -8.61
CA LYS A 329 -20.14 -11.69 -7.76
C LYS A 329 -21.60 -12.06 -7.47
N LEU A 330 -22.33 -12.53 -8.49
CA LEU A 330 -23.73 -12.95 -8.38
C LEU A 330 -23.89 -14.19 -7.50
N ILE A 331 -23.09 -15.22 -7.73
CA ILE A 331 -23.11 -16.47 -6.95
C ILE A 331 -22.76 -16.19 -5.49
N ARG A 332 -21.76 -15.34 -5.23
CA ARG A 332 -21.40 -14.94 -3.86
C ARG A 332 -22.54 -14.25 -3.13
N LEU A 333 -23.27 -13.35 -3.80
CA LEU A 333 -24.46 -12.72 -3.22
C LEU A 333 -25.57 -13.74 -2.94
N GLY A 334 -25.81 -14.66 -3.89
CA GLY A 334 -26.74 -15.77 -3.71
C GLY A 334 -26.37 -16.65 -2.51
N PHE A 335 -25.08 -16.94 -2.34
CA PHE A 335 -24.58 -17.75 -1.21
C PHE A 335 -24.86 -17.09 0.14
N LEU A 336 -24.63 -15.77 0.25
CA LEU A 336 -24.94 -15.02 1.47
C LEU A 336 -26.44 -15.00 1.80
N LEU A 337 -27.30 -15.21 0.80
CA LEU A 337 -28.74 -15.38 0.93
C LEU A 337 -29.15 -16.85 1.06
N GLU A 338 -28.18 -17.76 1.26
CA GLU A 338 -28.37 -19.21 1.34
C GLU A 338 -29.07 -19.83 0.11
N PHE A 339 -29.05 -19.12 -1.01
CA PHE A 339 -29.80 -19.38 -2.24
C PHE A 339 -31.30 -19.60 -2.02
N ASP A 340 -31.87 -18.90 -1.04
CA ASP A 340 -33.31 -18.85 -0.82
C ASP A 340 -34.02 -18.31 -2.08
N GLU A 341 -35.11 -18.97 -2.51
CA GLU A 341 -35.74 -18.65 -3.79
C GLU A 341 -36.39 -17.26 -3.82
N GLU A 342 -37.00 -16.82 -2.71
CA GLU A 342 -37.64 -15.51 -2.62
C GLU A 342 -36.59 -14.39 -2.59
N ALA A 343 -35.51 -14.60 -1.83
CA ALA A 343 -34.38 -13.68 -1.77
C ALA A 343 -33.64 -13.60 -3.13
N VAL A 344 -33.47 -14.74 -3.81
CA VAL A 344 -32.89 -14.83 -5.15
C VAL A 344 -33.76 -14.10 -6.17
N GLU A 345 -35.09 -14.27 -6.12
CA GLU A 345 -36.02 -13.57 -6.99
C GLU A 345 -35.92 -12.04 -6.81
N PHE A 346 -35.79 -11.58 -5.57
CA PHE A 346 -35.57 -10.16 -5.28
C PHE A 346 -34.18 -9.68 -5.77
N LEU A 347 -33.13 -10.48 -5.59
CA LEU A 347 -31.79 -10.20 -6.10
C LEU A 347 -31.78 -10.07 -7.62
N MET A 348 -32.45 -10.99 -8.32
CA MET A 348 -32.59 -10.96 -9.78
C MET A 348 -33.25 -9.66 -10.25
N LYS A 349 -34.33 -9.21 -9.58
CA LYS A 349 -34.99 -7.94 -9.88
C LYS A 349 -34.05 -6.74 -9.72
N ILE A 350 -33.26 -6.69 -8.63
CA ILE A 350 -32.27 -5.61 -8.42
C ILE A 350 -31.19 -5.61 -9.51
N LYS A 351 -30.81 -6.81 -9.98
CA LYS A 351 -29.79 -6.99 -11.02
C LYS A 351 -30.35 -6.93 -12.44
N ASN A 352 -31.66 -6.69 -12.60
CA ASN A 352 -32.38 -6.72 -13.88
C ASN A 352 -32.18 -8.03 -14.65
N LEU A 353 -32.14 -9.15 -13.92
CA LEU A 353 -32.00 -10.48 -14.49
C LEU A 353 -33.37 -11.14 -14.65
N GLN A 354 -33.48 -12.01 -15.66
CA GLN A 354 -34.68 -12.78 -15.95
C GLN A 354 -34.29 -14.15 -16.48
N ILE A 355 -35.22 -15.11 -16.36
CA ILE A 355 -35.11 -16.43 -17.00
C ILE A 355 -36.18 -16.54 -18.08
N PHE A 356 -35.87 -17.22 -19.18
CA PHE A 356 -36.87 -17.55 -20.18
C PHE A 356 -37.71 -18.75 -19.74
N LEU A 357 -38.83 -18.99 -20.46
CA LEU A 357 -39.78 -20.05 -20.13
C LEU A 357 -39.11 -21.43 -20.20
N GLU A 358 -38.26 -21.63 -21.21
CA GLU A 358 -37.54 -22.88 -21.45
C GLU A 358 -36.56 -23.20 -20.30
N ASP A 359 -35.84 -22.18 -19.80
CA ASP A 359 -34.92 -22.31 -18.67
C ASP A 359 -35.70 -22.58 -17.35
N HIS A 360 -36.87 -21.95 -17.19
CA HIS A 360 -37.75 -22.21 -16.05
C HIS A 360 -38.29 -23.65 -16.05
N ASP A 361 -38.74 -24.14 -17.20
CA ASP A 361 -39.25 -25.50 -17.36
C ASP A 361 -38.13 -26.54 -17.14
N TYR A 362 -36.93 -26.27 -17.66
CA TYR A 362 -35.75 -27.09 -17.41
C TYR A 362 -35.41 -27.18 -15.91
N LEU A 363 -35.33 -26.05 -15.20
CA LEU A 363 -35.13 -26.05 -13.74
C LEU A 363 -36.22 -26.83 -13.01
N THR A 364 -37.49 -26.59 -13.37
CA THR A 364 -38.61 -27.28 -12.74
C THR A 364 -38.47 -28.78 -12.94
N SER A 365 -38.21 -29.27 -14.16
CA SER A 365 -38.01 -30.70 -14.42
C SER A 365 -36.83 -31.31 -13.67
N THR A 366 -35.75 -30.56 -13.50
CA THR A 366 -34.50 -31.02 -12.85
C THR A 366 -34.64 -31.15 -11.34
N PHE A 367 -35.43 -30.26 -10.72
CA PHE A 367 -35.64 -30.19 -9.26
C PHE A 367 -37.04 -30.66 -8.82
N SER A 368 -37.81 -31.28 -9.72
CA SER A 368 -39.08 -31.94 -9.41
C SER A 368 -38.84 -33.28 -8.69
N SER A 369 -38.45 -33.21 -7.43
CA SER A 369 -38.36 -34.37 -6.52
C SER A 369 -38.73 -34.00 -5.11
#